data_AF-A0A934QS80-F1
#
_entry.id   AF-A0A934QS80-F1
#
_cell.length_a   1.000
_cell.length_b   1.000
_cell.length_c   1.000
_cell.angle_alpha   90.00
_cell.angle_beta   90.00
_cell.angle_gamma   90.00
#
_symmetry.space_group_name_H-M   'P 1'
#
loop_
_entity.id
_entity.type
_entity.pdbx_description
1 polymer ?
#
loop_
_entity_poly.entity_id
_entity_poly.type
_entity_poly.pdbx_seq_one_letter_code
_entity_poly.pdbx_strand_id
1 'polypeptide(L)'
;MNYEEESLAEVVAGLDHLAQAPTDVLAGLVARRGVCLWINAATDEPEWTGDARADRALVAPLCASCPVRRECLEWEFRTTGGAKLDEWGLLDEVEHEAAHLAWLLRRRGGLQ
;
A
#
# COMPACT_ATOMS: atom_id res chain seq x y z
N MET A 1 -0.06 20.08 -2.98
CA MET A 1 -0.04 19.40 -1.67
C MET A 1 1.25 18.58 -1.65
N ASN A 2 2.27 19.04 -0.92
CA ASN A 2 3.54 18.30 -0.75
C ASN A 2 3.32 17.22 0.32
N TYR A 3 3.42 15.96 -0.07
CA TYR A 3 3.24 14.77 0.78
C TYR A 3 4.59 14.18 1.21
N GLU A 4 5.55 15.02 1.60
CA GLU A 4 6.92 14.54 1.90
C GLU A 4 7.15 14.18 3.39
N GLU A 5 6.17 14.39 4.28
CA GLU A 5 6.34 14.11 5.72
C GLU A 5 5.09 13.50 6.38
N GLU A 6 4.35 12.62 5.70
CA GLU A 6 3.34 11.85 6.43
C GLU A 6 4.03 10.77 7.27
N SER A 7 3.86 10.83 8.59
CA SER A 7 4.43 9.82 9.48
C SER A 7 3.75 8.47 9.30
N LEU A 8 4.45 7.39 9.64
CA LEU A 8 3.90 6.04 9.61
C LEU A 8 2.61 5.91 10.46
N ALA A 9 2.55 6.64 11.58
CA ALA A 9 1.38 6.66 12.45
C ALA A 9 0.16 7.30 11.75
N GLU A 10 0.36 8.39 11.03
CA GLU A 10 -0.70 9.02 10.22
C GLU A 10 -1.10 8.13 9.05
N VAL A 11 -0.14 7.45 8.41
CA VAL A 11 -0.41 6.49 7.34
C VAL A 11 -1.38 5.41 7.81
N VAL A 12 -1.08 4.82 8.97
CA VAL A 12 -1.85 3.72 9.55
C VAL A 12 -3.18 4.22 10.14
N ALA A 13 -3.20 5.38 10.79
CA ALA A 13 -4.45 5.99 11.27
C ALA A 13 -5.40 6.30 10.12
N GLY A 14 -4.85 6.72 8.98
CA GLY A 14 -5.59 6.91 7.75
C GLY A 14 -6.30 5.65 7.24
N LEU A 15 -5.96 4.44 7.71
CA LEU A 15 -6.63 3.20 7.31
C LEU A 15 -7.91 2.92 8.12
N ASP A 16 -8.18 3.65 9.20
CA ASP A 16 -9.32 3.36 10.08
C ASP A 16 -10.67 3.46 9.37
N HIS A 17 -10.83 4.41 8.45
CA HIS A 17 -12.07 4.55 7.68
C HIS A 17 -12.36 3.35 6.77
N LEU A 18 -11.35 2.50 6.49
CA LEU A 18 -11.48 1.30 5.69
C LEU A 18 -11.73 0.05 6.53
N ALA A 19 -11.74 0.14 7.86
CA ALA A 19 -11.90 -1.00 8.77
C ALA A 19 -13.09 -1.90 8.42
N GLN A 20 -14.22 -1.27 8.06
CA GLN A 20 -15.48 -1.94 7.76
C GLN A 20 -15.68 -2.21 6.27
N ALA A 21 -14.77 -1.75 5.40
CA ALA A 21 -14.85 -2.04 3.97
C ALA A 21 -14.64 -3.54 3.73
N PRO A 22 -15.49 -4.22 2.93
CA PRO A 22 -15.26 -5.61 2.56
C PRO A 22 -13.97 -5.78 1.74
N THR A 23 -13.24 -6.88 1.97
CA THR A 23 -11.94 -7.13 1.32
C THR A 23 -12.05 -7.25 -0.20
N ASP A 24 -13.15 -7.80 -0.71
CA ASP A 24 -13.46 -7.91 -2.15
C ASP A 24 -13.73 -6.55 -2.80
N VAL A 25 -14.36 -5.63 -2.07
CA VAL A 25 -14.56 -4.24 -2.51
C VAL A 25 -13.21 -3.52 -2.63
N LEU A 26 -12.33 -3.69 -1.65
CA LEU A 26 -10.96 -3.16 -1.71
C LEU A 26 -10.19 -3.74 -2.90
N ALA A 27 -10.23 -5.07 -3.08
CA ALA A 27 -9.60 -5.76 -4.20
C ALA A 27 -10.09 -5.21 -5.55
N GLY A 28 -11.41 -5.06 -5.71
CA GLY A 28 -11.99 -4.52 -6.93
C GLY A 28 -11.62 -3.05 -7.18
N LEU A 29 -11.50 -2.24 -6.13
CA LEU A 29 -11.10 -0.84 -6.26
C LEU A 29 -9.63 -0.71 -6.67
N VAL A 30 -8.74 -1.45 -6.00
CA VAL A 30 -7.30 -1.53 -6.33
C VAL A 30 -7.14 -2.02 -7.77
N ALA A 31 -7.86 -3.08 -8.15
CA ALA A 31 -7.81 -3.63 -9.50
C ALA A 31 -8.20 -2.62 -10.60
N ARG A 32 -9.18 -1.74 -10.32
CA ARG A 32 -9.68 -0.77 -11.30
C ARG A 32 -8.91 0.54 -11.33
N ARG A 33 -8.34 0.96 -10.20
CA ARG A 33 -7.78 2.32 -10.01
C ARG A 33 -6.32 2.36 -9.59
N GLY A 34 -5.71 1.21 -9.32
CA GLY A 34 -4.29 1.10 -8.98
C GLY A 34 -3.43 1.42 -10.19
N VAL A 35 -2.70 2.54 -10.15
CA VAL A 35 -1.88 3.01 -11.27
C VAL A 35 -0.84 1.97 -11.71
N CYS A 36 -0.27 1.21 -10.76
CA CYS A 36 0.68 0.14 -11.02
C CYS A 36 0.10 -1.01 -11.87
N LEU A 37 -1.19 -1.34 -11.72
CA LEU A 37 -1.85 -2.37 -12.53
C LEU A 37 -2.08 -1.94 -13.98
N TRP A 38 -2.25 -0.64 -14.21
CA TRP A 38 -2.40 -0.08 -15.55
C TRP A 38 -1.08 -0.06 -16.33
N ILE A 39 0.04 0.07 -15.65
CA ILE A 39 1.37 0.06 -16.27
C ILE A 39 1.73 -1.34 -16.80
N ASN A 40 1.38 -2.39 -16.06
CA ASN A 40 1.52 -3.77 -16.53
C ASN A 40 0.63 -4.04 -17.77
N ALA A 41 -0.57 -3.44 -17.84
CA ALA A 41 -1.47 -3.60 -18.97
C ALA A 41 -1.10 -2.77 -20.23
N ALA A 42 -0.28 -1.71 -20.09
CA ALA A 42 -0.02 -0.73 -21.13
C ALA A 42 1.36 -0.84 -21.82
N THR A 43 2.14 -1.90 -21.55
CA THR A 43 3.48 -2.17 -22.13
C THR A 43 4.63 -1.23 -21.73
N ASP A 44 4.41 -0.27 -20.82
CA ASP A 44 5.45 0.58 -20.22
C ASP A 44 5.99 -0.01 -18.89
N GLU A 45 6.20 -1.33 -18.84
CA GLU A 45 6.74 -1.97 -17.64
C GLU A 45 8.19 -1.49 -17.38
N PRO A 46 8.53 -1.05 -16.16
CA PRO A 46 9.89 -0.64 -15.85
C PRO A 46 10.88 -1.79 -16.12
N GLU A 47 12.09 -1.46 -16.55
CA GLU A 47 13.18 -2.44 -16.55
C GLU A 47 13.56 -2.76 -15.10
N TRP A 48 13.00 -3.86 -14.59
CA TRP A 48 13.31 -4.38 -13.26
C TRP A 48 14.78 -4.78 -13.19
N THR A 49 15.47 -4.26 -12.18
CA THR A 49 16.88 -4.50 -11.92
C THR A 49 17.10 -5.74 -11.06
N GLY A 50 16.06 -6.19 -10.35
CA GLY A 50 16.15 -7.24 -9.32
C GLY A 50 16.72 -6.75 -7.99
N ASP A 51 17.08 -5.46 -7.90
CA ASP A 51 17.43 -4.81 -6.65
C ASP A 51 16.18 -4.14 -6.06
N ALA A 52 15.72 -4.66 -4.93
CA ALA A 52 14.47 -4.22 -4.30
C ALA A 52 14.42 -2.71 -3.99
N ARG A 53 15.58 -2.06 -3.79
CA ARG A 53 15.64 -0.62 -3.56
C ARG A 53 15.50 0.16 -4.87
N ALA A 54 16.22 -0.23 -5.90
CA ALA A 54 16.14 0.40 -7.22
C ALA A 54 14.76 0.18 -7.85
N ASP A 55 14.21 -1.02 -7.77
CA ASP A 55 12.89 -1.35 -8.31
C ASP A 55 11.79 -0.59 -7.57
N ARG A 56 11.92 -0.42 -6.25
CA ARG A 56 11.04 0.47 -5.47
C ARG A 56 11.14 1.93 -5.92
N ALA A 57 12.34 2.43 -6.20
CA ALA A 57 12.52 3.80 -6.67
C ALA A 57 11.87 4.04 -8.04
N LEU A 58 11.82 3.03 -8.91
CA LEU A 58 11.11 3.10 -10.19
C LEU A 58 9.59 3.26 -10.01
N VAL A 59 9.01 2.60 -8.99
CA VAL A 59 7.56 2.63 -8.74
C VAL A 59 7.09 3.67 -7.73
N ALA A 60 8.00 4.25 -6.95
CA ALA A 60 7.67 5.23 -5.91
C ALA A 60 6.84 6.44 -6.44
N PRO A 61 7.15 7.05 -7.60
CA PRO A 61 6.33 8.14 -8.15
C PRO A 61 4.89 7.71 -8.50
N LEU A 62 4.72 6.45 -8.92
CA LEU A 62 3.43 5.87 -9.26
C LEU A 62 2.59 5.67 -8.00
N CYS A 63 3.20 5.11 -6.96
CA CYS A 63 2.55 4.93 -5.67
C CYS A 63 2.24 6.28 -4.98
N ALA A 64 3.11 7.29 -5.15
CA ALA A 64 2.91 8.64 -4.61
C ALA A 64 1.69 9.34 -5.21
N SER A 65 1.41 9.12 -6.50
CA SER A 65 0.27 9.69 -7.23
C SER A 65 -0.98 8.81 -7.28
N CYS A 66 -0.89 7.56 -6.79
CA CYS A 66 -1.99 6.60 -6.85
C CYS A 66 -3.17 7.03 -5.96
N PRO A 67 -4.40 7.15 -6.52
CA PRO A 67 -5.55 7.61 -5.76
C PRO A 67 -6.08 6.59 -4.75
N VAL A 68 -5.63 5.33 -4.82
CA VAL A 68 -6.12 4.22 -3.99
C VAL A 68 -5.03 3.64 -3.08
N ARG A 69 -4.06 4.49 -2.68
CA ARG A 69 -2.91 4.08 -1.87
C ARG A 69 -3.32 3.48 -0.52
N ARG A 70 -4.34 4.05 0.14
CA ARG A 70 -4.84 3.56 1.44
C ARG A 70 -5.52 2.21 1.29
N GLU A 71 -6.36 2.07 0.28
CA GLU A 71 -7.10 0.85 -0.02
C GLU A 71 -6.18 -0.28 -0.44
N CYS A 72 -5.10 0.04 -1.17
CA CYS A 72 -4.05 -0.92 -1.50
C CYS A 72 -3.36 -1.45 -0.23
N LEU A 73 -2.93 -0.55 0.67
CA LEU A 73 -2.24 -0.94 1.90
C LEU A 73 -3.16 -1.72 2.87
N GLU A 74 -4.42 -1.30 3.02
CA GLU A 74 -5.42 -2.03 3.80
C GLU A 74 -5.67 -3.44 3.24
N TRP A 75 -5.79 -3.55 1.91
CA TRP A 75 -6.00 -4.84 1.25
C TRP A 75 -4.80 -5.76 1.40
N GLU A 76 -3.59 -5.23 1.25
CA GLU A 76 -2.34 -5.97 1.44
C GLU A 76 -2.26 -6.55 2.86
N PHE A 77 -2.38 -5.72 3.91
CA PHE A 77 -2.32 -6.20 5.30
C PHE A 77 -3.34 -7.31 5.61
N ARG A 78 -4.52 -7.25 5.00
CA ARG A 78 -5.56 -8.28 5.18
C ARG A 78 -5.26 -9.60 4.47
N THR A 79 -4.62 -9.53 3.30
CA THR A 79 -4.48 -10.69 2.41
C THR A 79 -3.14 -11.39 2.55
N THR A 80 -2.10 -10.66 2.92
CA THR A 80 -0.74 -11.20 3.05
C THR A 80 -0.36 -11.49 4.49
N GLY A 81 -1.19 -11.08 5.47
CA GLY A 81 -0.87 -11.21 6.89
C GLY A 81 0.39 -10.42 7.29
N GLY A 82 0.72 -9.37 6.53
CA GLY A 82 1.89 -8.52 6.78
C GLY A 82 3.11 -8.88 5.94
N ALA A 83 3.07 -9.93 5.11
CA ALA A 83 4.11 -10.10 4.10
C ALA A 83 4.01 -8.95 3.07
N LYS A 84 5.11 -8.26 2.83
CA LYS A 84 5.17 -7.22 1.79
C LYS A 84 5.09 -7.90 0.42
N LEU A 85 4.32 -7.31 -0.50
CA LEU A 85 4.42 -7.65 -1.93
C LEU A 85 5.50 -6.76 -2.54
N ASP A 86 6.43 -7.36 -3.26
CA ASP A 86 7.80 -6.84 -3.38
C ASP A 86 7.88 -5.46 -4.10
N GLU A 87 6.87 -5.06 -4.85
CA GLU A 87 6.83 -3.81 -5.64
C GLU A 87 5.70 -2.85 -5.24
N TRP A 88 4.94 -3.15 -4.18
CA TRP A 88 3.69 -2.47 -3.87
C TRP A 88 3.82 -1.61 -2.61
N GLY A 89 3.28 -0.39 -2.69
CA GLY A 89 3.30 0.56 -1.58
C GLY A 89 4.57 1.42 -1.51
N LEU A 90 4.43 2.59 -0.88
CA LEU A 90 5.54 3.54 -0.69
C LEU A 90 6.51 3.11 0.41
N LEU A 91 6.11 2.19 1.29
CA LEU A 91 6.85 1.82 2.47
C LEU A 91 7.98 0.85 2.11
N ASP A 92 9.16 1.05 2.69
CA ASP A 92 10.18 0.01 2.69
C ASP A 92 9.79 -1.18 3.57
N GLU A 93 10.61 -2.24 3.60
CA GLU A 93 10.31 -3.46 4.36
C GLU A 93 10.18 -3.20 5.87
N VAL A 94 11.02 -2.33 6.43
CA VAL A 94 11.03 -2.01 7.86
C VAL A 94 9.82 -1.14 8.21
N GLU A 95 9.55 -0.13 7.38
CA GLU A 95 8.37 0.73 7.51
C GLU A 95 7.08 -0.07 7.35
N HIS A 96 7.06 -1.02 6.41
CA HIS A 96 5.93 -1.89 6.16
C HIS A 96 5.64 -2.81 7.35
N GLU A 97 6.67 -3.47 7.89
CA GLU A 97 6.54 -4.30 9.08
C GLU A 97 6.02 -3.48 10.27
N ALA A 98 6.61 -2.29 10.51
CA ALA A 98 6.18 -1.40 11.56
C ALA A 98 4.73 -0.91 11.37
N ALA A 99 4.32 -0.61 10.13
CA ALA A 99 2.96 -0.22 9.81
C ALA A 99 1.97 -1.37 10.03
N HIS A 100 2.33 -2.59 9.63
CA HIS A 100 1.49 -3.77 9.83
C HIS A 100 1.27 -4.05 11.32
N LEU A 101 2.33 -3.96 12.14
CA LEU A 101 2.21 -4.09 13.60
C LEU A 101 1.31 -3.01 14.21
N ALA A 102 1.49 -1.75 13.81
CA ALA A 102 0.63 -0.66 14.26
C ALA A 102 -0.83 -0.86 13.82
N TRP A 103 -1.05 -1.32 12.59
CA TRP A 103 -2.36 -1.64 12.05
C TRP A 103 -3.05 -2.76 12.86
N LEU A 104 -2.34 -3.84 13.17
CA LEU A 104 -2.86 -4.93 14.01
C LEU A 104 -3.31 -4.44 15.38
N LEU A 105 -2.52 -3.57 16.01
CA LEU A 105 -2.89 -2.99 17.31
C LEU A 105 -4.21 -2.20 17.23
N ARG A 106 -4.39 -1.40 16.17
CA ARG A 106 -5.63 -0.65 15.95
C ARG A 106 -6.83 -1.55 15.66
N ARG A 107 -6.64 -2.60 14.85
CA ARG A 107 -7.70 -3.56 14.51
C ARG A 107 -8.13 -4.40 15.71
N ARG A 108 -7.21 -4.77 16.59
CA ARG A 108 -7.51 -5.48 17.85
C ARG A 108 -8.14 -4.56 18.90
N GLY A 109 -7.74 -3.29 18.94
CA GLY A 109 -8.32 -2.27 19.81
C GLY A 109 -9.71 -1.75 19.38
N GLY A 110 -10.14 -2.06 18.16
CA GLY A 110 -11.41 -1.64 17.56
C GLY A 110 -12.64 -2.49 17.92
N LEU A 111 -12.56 -3.34 18.94
CA LEU A 111 -13.75 -3.88 19.62
C LEU A 111 -14.33 -2.79 20.53
N GLN A 112 -15.03 -1.82 19.94
CA GLN A 112 -16.01 -0.97 20.61
C GLN A 112 -17.21 -0.74 19.69
#